data_AF-X1PZ63-F1
#
_entry.id   AF-X1PZ63-F1
#
_cell.length_a   1.000
_cell.length_b   1.000
_cell.length_c   1.000
_cell.angle_alpha   90.00
_cell.angle_beta   90.00
_cell.angle_gamma   90.00
#
_symmetry.space_group_name_H-M   'P 1'
#
loop_
_entity.id
_entity.type
_entity.pdbx_description
1 polymer ?
#
loop_
_entity_poly.entity_id
_entity_poly.type
_entity_poly.pdbx_seq_one_letter_code
_entity_poly.pdbx_strand_id
1 'polypeptide(L)' 'MKKITKIERQKKRQNRVSIFLDDIFFCGISQDLLLKLNLFEGKEVDEEMMGKLIEEKEITDA' A
#
# COMPACT_ATOMS: atom_id res chain seq x y z
N MET A 1 -0.59 14.77 -4.66
CA MET A 1 -1.59 13.83 -4.12
C MET A 1 -1.83 12.75 -5.15
N LYS A 2 -1.81 11.49 -4.76
CA LYS A 2 -2.10 10.35 -5.64
C LYS A 2 -3.30 9.59 -5.11
N LYS A 3 -4.05 8.93 -5.99
CA LYS A 3 -5.25 8.19 -5.59
C LYS A 3 -5.04 6.70 -5.66
N ILE A 4 -5.44 5.98 -4.63
CA ILE A 4 -5.50 4.52 -4.68
C ILE A 4 -6.57 4.12 -5.68
N THR A 5 -6.14 3.52 -6.77
CA THR A 5 -7.00 3.06 -7.87
C THR A 5 -7.34 1.59 -7.72
N LYS A 6 -6.43 0.81 -7.12
CA LYS A 6 -6.61 -0.62 -6.95
C LYS A 6 -5.82 -1.15 -5.77
N ILE A 7 -6.38 -2.13 -5.06
CA ILE A 7 -5.67 -2.89 -4.03
C ILE A 7 -5.86 -4.38 -4.29
N GLU A 8 -4.76 -5.10 -4.52
CA GLU A 8 -4.82 -6.52 -4.88
C GLU A 8 -4.02 -7.39 -3.89
N ARG A 9 -4.62 -8.48 -3.40
CA ARG A 9 -3.90 -9.45 -2.54
C ARG A 9 -2.81 -10.15 -3.34
N GLN A 10 -1.62 -10.27 -2.76
CA GLN A 10 -0.50 -10.92 -3.43
C GLN A 10 -0.68 -12.44 -3.45
N LYS A 11 -0.54 -13.04 -4.64
CA LYS A 11 -0.72 -14.49 -4.85
C LYS A 11 0.15 -15.36 -3.94
N LYS A 12 1.40 -14.95 -3.66
CA LYS A 12 2.36 -15.72 -2.84
C LYS A 12 2.27 -15.44 -1.34
N ARG A 13 1.86 -14.23 -0.94
CA ARG A 13 1.79 -13.81 0.46
C ARG A 13 0.40 -13.26 0.73
N GLN A 14 -0.50 -14.11 1.23
CA GLN A 14 -1.90 -13.74 1.48
C GLN A 14 -2.05 -12.58 2.47
N ASN A 15 -1.09 -12.42 3.39
CA ASN A 15 -1.05 -11.32 4.36
C ASN A 15 -0.55 -10.00 3.75
N ARG A 16 -0.13 -9.97 2.48
CA ARG A 16 0.30 -8.76 1.78
C ARG A 16 -0.65 -8.38 0.65
N VAL A 17 -0.80 -7.09 0.48
CA VAL A 17 -1.61 -6.44 -0.56
C VAL A 17 -0.74 -5.47 -1.33
N SER A 18 -0.90 -5.46 -2.65
CA SER A 18 -0.28 -4.53 -3.58
C SER A 18 -1.20 -3.33 -3.75
N ILE A 19 -0.68 -2.13 -3.48
CA ILE A 19 -1.37 -0.86 -3.68
C ILE A 19 -0.97 -0.28 -5.03
N PHE A 20 -1.97 0.14 -5.79
CA PHE A 20 -1.82 0.84 -7.05
C PHE A 20 -2.31 2.28 -6.90
N LEU A 21 -1.46 3.22 -7.28
CA LEU A 21 -1.75 4.64 -7.29
C LEU A 21 -1.88 5.10 -8.75
N ASP A 22 -3.02 5.68 -9.12
CA ASP A 22 -3.28 6.13 -10.50
C ASP A 22 -3.00 5.03 -11.56
N ASP A 23 -3.49 3.81 -11.33
CA ASP A 23 -3.28 2.57 -12.10
C ASP A 23 -1.82 2.10 -12.20
N ILE A 24 -0.91 2.70 -11.43
CA ILE A 24 0.50 2.34 -11.39
C ILE A 24 0.81 1.62 -10.07
N PHE A 25 1.49 0.48 -10.15
CA PHE A 25 1.96 -0.22 -8.96
C PHE A 25 2.86 0.69 -8.11
N PHE A 26 2.51 0.88 -6.85
CA PHE A 26 3.26 1.72 -5.92
C PHE A 26 4.07 0.89 -4.93
N CYS A 27 3.40 0.12 -4.06
CA CYS A 27 4.08 -0.70 -3.06
C CYS A 27 3.24 -1.91 -2.62
N GLY A 28 3.88 -2.86 -1.95
CA GLY A 28 3.23 -3.99 -1.31
C GLY A 28 3.31 -3.89 0.21
N ILE A 29 2.17 -3.76 0.87
CA ILE A 29 2.09 -3.62 2.34
C ILE A 29 1.39 -4.82 2.97
N SER A 30 1.49 -4.97 4.29
CA SER A 30 0.70 -5.96 5.01
C SER A 30 -0.76 -5.53 5.12
N GLN A 31 -1.67 -6.50 5.24
CA GLN A 31 -3.08 -6.25 5.45
C GLN A 31 -3.34 -5.50 6.78
N ASP A 32 -2.50 -5.73 7.79
CA ASP A 32 -2.58 -5.00 9.06
C ASP A 32 -2.25 -3.51 8.88
N LEU A 33 -1.23 -3.19 8.06
CA LEU A 33 -0.88 -1.80 7.78
C LEU A 33 -1.98 -1.10 6.97
N LEU A 34 -2.60 -1.81 6.03
CA LEU A 34 -3.76 -1.31 5.29
C LEU A 34 -4.89 -0.89 6.26
N LEU A 35 -5.19 -1.72 7.25
CA LEU A 35 -6.20 -1.43 8.27
C LEU A 35 -5.77 -0.28 9.19
N LYS A 36 -4.52 -0.30 9.67
CA LYS A 36 -3.95 0.73 10.57
C LYS A 36 -3.95 2.12 9.93
N LEU A 37 -3.65 2.19 8.64
CA LEU A 37 -3.64 3.42 7.84
C LEU A 37 -4.99 3.73 7.19
N ASN A 38 -5.99 2.88 7.43
CA ASN A 38 -7.33 2.96 6.86
C ASN A 38 -7.32 3.21 5.34
N LEU A 39 -6.54 2.42 4.61
CA LEU A 39 -6.34 2.54 3.17
C LEU A 39 -7.42 1.75 2.42
N PHE A 40 -8.04 2.38 1.44
CA PHE A 40 -9.10 1.79 0.63
C PHE A 40 -9.06 2.36 -0.79
N GLU A 41 -9.65 1.65 -1.73
CA GLU A 41 -9.78 2.11 -3.12
C GLU A 41 -10.56 3.42 -3.19
N GLY A 42 -10.02 4.38 -3.90
CA GLY A 42 -10.56 5.73 -3.99
C GLY A 42 -9.99 6.72 -2.97
N LYS A 43 -9.18 6.27 -2.00
CA LYS A 43 -8.53 7.15 -1.03
C LYS A 43 -7.41 7.95 -1.69
N GLU A 44 -7.32 9.22 -1.31
CA GLU A 44 -6.19 10.09 -1.67
C GLU A 44 -5.07 9.94 -0.65
N VAL A 45 -3.85 9.83 -1.17
CA VAL A 45 -2.62 9.66 -0.41
C VAL A 45 -1.72 10.85 -0.71
N ASP A 46 -1.25 11.51 0.34
CA ASP A 46 -0.28 12.59 0.28
C ASP A 46 1.16 12.04 0.32
N GLU A 47 2.12 12.95 0.16
CA GLU A 47 3.55 12.58 0.16
C GLU A 47 4.02 12.07 1.52
N GLU A 48 3.50 12.60 2.62
CA GLU A 48 3.83 12.11 3.97
C GLU A 48 3.36 10.66 4.18
N MET A 49 2.14 10.34 3.76
CA MET A 49 1.59 9.00 3.88
C MET A 49 2.27 8.03 2.91
N MET A 50 2.66 8.50 1.71
CA MET A 50 3.52 7.74 0.80
C MET A 50 4.88 7.45 1.43
N GLY A 51 5.50 8.41 2.12
CA GLY A 51 6.76 8.22 2.86
C GLY A 51 6.65 7.12 3.91
N LYS A 52 5.60 7.15 4.73
CA LYS A 52 5.33 6.09 5.72
C LYS A 52 5.16 4.71 5.07
N LEU A 53 4.44 4.65 3.96
CA LEU A 53 4.24 3.41 3.20
C LEU A 53 5.54 2.85 2.60
N ILE A 54 6.49 3.71 2.27
CA ILE A 54 7.81 3.33 1.76
C ILE A 54 8.71 2.86 2.90
N GLU A 55 8.76 3.57 4.04
CA GLU A 55 9.53 3.16 5.21
C GLU A 55 9.10 1.78 5.72
N GLU A 56 7.78 1.51 5.79
CA GLU A 56 7.29 0.21 6.24
C GLU A 56 7.57 -0.93 5.23
N LYS A 57 7.94 -0.62 3.98
CA LYS A 57 8.32 -1.60 2.96
C LYS A 57 9.71 -2.20 3.21
N GLU A 58 10.63 -1.47 3.86
CA GLU A 58 12.02 -1.90 4.05
C GLU A 58 12.20 -3.01 5.10
N ILE A 59 11.24 -3.23 6.00
CA ILE A 59 11.46 -4.13 7.15
C ILE A 59 11.23 -5.62 6.83
N THR A 60 10.64 -5.99 5.68
CA THR A 60 10.18 -7.38 5.45
C THR A 60 11.02 -8.25 4.51
N ASP A 61 12.20 -7.79 4.06
CA ASP A 61 13.11 -8.57 3.21
C ASP A 61 14.57 -8.60 3.76
N ALA A 62 14.74 -8.56 5.09
CA ALA A 62 16.01 -8.86 5.78
C ALA A 62 16.00 -10.25 6.42
#